data_AF-A0A4Y2IQ91-F1
#
_entry.id   AF-A0A4Y2IQ91-F1
#
_cell.length_a   1.000
_cell.length_b   1.000
_cell.length_c   1.000
_cell.angle_alpha   90.00
_cell.angle_beta   90.00
_cell.angle_gamma   90.00
#
_symmetry.space_group_name_H-M   'P 1'
#
loop_
_entity.id
_entity.type
_entity.pdbx_description
1 polymer ?
#
loop_
_entity_poly.entity_id
_entity_poly.type
_entity_poly.pdbx_seq_one_letter_code
_entity_poly.pdbx_strand_id
1 'polypeptide(L)'
;MMTIEERKTAVLQKGHCLVCLKNGRLAKKCHSNVLCVICLKRHCAILCPELPNTSKNVFPKQDKKEENTSTFFMIPSSPKTIYLKILVVRLKNGGRSQYVHALLDDDSHRSYIEKDLARELRPLPSGKETLSQGLFGGIQAPEAELYRYTINIERIDGKFSCQVSVLDQPTILHNTSKSL
;
A
#
# COMPACT_ATOMS: atom_id res chain seq x y z
N MET A 1 13.04 -31.06 -3.28
CA MET A 1 13.05 -29.68 -2.73
C MET A 1 14.40 -29.09 -3.06
N MET A 2 14.49 -27.95 -3.75
CA MET A 2 15.82 -27.40 -4.09
C MET A 2 16.50 -26.82 -2.85
N THR A 3 17.66 -27.38 -2.50
CA THR A 3 18.54 -26.89 -1.43
C THR A 3 19.06 -25.49 -1.76
N ILE A 4 19.53 -24.75 -0.75
CA ILE A 4 20.13 -23.43 -0.97
C ILE A 4 21.33 -23.51 -1.91
N GLU A 5 22.12 -24.57 -1.84
CA GLU A 5 23.28 -24.77 -2.72
C GLU A 5 22.85 -25.05 -4.16
N GLU A 6 21.77 -25.80 -4.39
CA GLU A 6 21.19 -25.99 -5.72
C GLU A 6 20.66 -24.67 -6.29
N ARG A 7 20.02 -23.82 -5.46
CA ARG A 7 19.56 -22.49 -5.90
C ARG A 7 20.73 -21.58 -6.26
N LYS A 8 21.78 -21.53 -5.44
CA LYS A 8 23.00 -20.75 -5.75
C LYS A 8 23.63 -21.23 -7.06
N THR A 9 23.71 -22.55 -7.25
CA THR A 9 24.24 -23.16 -8.47
C THR A 9 23.41 -22.77 -9.69
N ALA A 10 22.08 -22.85 -9.61
CA ALA A 10 21.18 -22.46 -10.69
C ALA A 10 21.30 -20.96 -11.05
N VAL A 11 21.46 -20.09 -10.05
CA VAL A 11 21.67 -18.64 -10.25
C VAL A 11 23.00 -18.38 -10.96
N LEU A 12 24.07 -19.06 -10.56
CA LEU A 12 25.38 -18.94 -11.19
C LEU A 12 25.41 -19.49 -12.61
N GLN A 13 24.80 -20.66 -12.87
CA GLN A 13 24.69 -21.26 -14.20
C GLN A 13 23.96 -20.34 -15.18
N LYS A 14 22.97 -19.58 -14.70
CA LYS A 14 22.25 -18.59 -15.49
C LYS A 14 22.96 -17.23 -15.57
N GLY A 15 24.15 -17.06 -14.99
CA GLY A 15 24.93 -15.81 -15.04
C GLY A 15 24.37 -14.66 -14.18
N HIS A 16 23.52 -14.96 -13.19
CA HIS A 16 22.88 -13.96 -12.35
C HIS A 16 23.71 -13.72 -11.06
N CYS A 17 23.60 -12.51 -10.51
CA CYS A 17 24.27 -12.13 -9.27
C CYS A 17 23.63 -12.81 -8.04
N LEU A 18 24.43 -13.47 -7.18
CA LEU A 18 23.93 -14.06 -5.91
C LEU A 18 23.43 -13.03 -4.88
N VAL A 19 23.68 -11.73 -5.08
CA VAL A 19 23.21 -10.67 -4.19
C VAL A 19 21.90 -10.06 -4.66
N CYS A 20 21.81 -9.71 -5.95
CA CYS A 20 20.70 -8.92 -6.49
C CYS A 20 19.93 -9.61 -7.63
N LEU A 21 20.32 -10.82 -8.01
CA LEU A 21 19.73 -11.60 -9.11
C LEU A 21 19.68 -10.85 -10.46
N LYS A 22 20.52 -9.85 -10.68
CA LYS A 22 20.69 -9.18 -11.98
C LYS A 22 21.82 -9.84 -12.77
N ASN A 23 21.66 -9.89 -14.09
CA ASN A 23 22.68 -10.39 -15.02
C ASN A 23 23.86 -9.43 -15.20
N GLY A 24 24.97 -9.98 -15.68
CA GLY A 24 26.17 -9.20 -16.06
C GLY A 24 27.09 -8.81 -14.91
N ARG A 25 26.86 -9.33 -13.69
CA ARG A 25 27.78 -9.13 -12.55
C ARG A 25 27.71 -10.27 -11.53
N LEU A 26 28.84 -10.53 -10.89
CA LEU A 26 28.95 -11.46 -9.77
C LEU A 26 28.77 -10.75 -8.43
N ALA A 27 28.47 -11.50 -7.36
CA ALA A 27 28.29 -10.97 -6.01
C ALA A 27 29.45 -10.08 -5.54
N LYS A 28 30.70 -10.49 -5.82
CA LYS A 28 31.92 -9.75 -5.48
C LYS A 28 32.00 -8.36 -6.11
N LYS A 29 31.38 -8.17 -7.29
CA LYS A 29 31.34 -6.90 -8.03
C LYS A 29 29.96 -6.23 -7.96
N CYS A 30 29.12 -6.66 -7.02
CA CYS A 30 27.80 -6.07 -6.83
C CYS A 30 27.92 -4.83 -5.95
N HIS A 31 27.32 -3.72 -6.37
CA HIS A 31 27.16 -2.50 -5.55
C HIS A 31 25.71 -2.27 -5.12
N SER A 32 24.85 -3.28 -5.31
CA SER A 32 23.46 -3.18 -4.90
C SER A 32 23.33 -3.22 -3.38
N ASN A 33 22.44 -2.38 -2.86
CA ASN A 33 22.08 -2.28 -1.44
C ASN A 33 20.95 -3.25 -1.05
N VAL A 34 20.82 -4.37 -1.79
CA VAL A 34 19.82 -5.40 -1.47
C VAL A 34 20.14 -6.02 -0.11
N LEU A 35 19.11 -6.08 0.74
CA LEU A 35 19.11 -6.76 2.03
C LEU A 35 18.00 -7.81 2.03
N CYS A 36 18.30 -8.96 2.60
CA CYS A 36 17.36 -10.06 2.74
C CYS A 36 16.27 -9.69 3.74
N VAL A 37 15.02 -9.86 3.37
CA VAL A 37 13.88 -9.56 4.27
C VAL A 37 13.77 -10.50 5.47
N ILE A 38 14.45 -11.65 5.44
CA ILE A 38 14.37 -12.67 6.50
C ILE A 38 15.46 -12.45 7.54
N CYS A 39 16.72 -12.39 7.10
CA CYS A 39 17.89 -12.31 8.01
C CYS A 39 18.64 -10.98 7.95
N LEU A 40 18.17 -10.01 7.16
CA LEU A 40 18.77 -8.68 6.99
C LEU A 40 20.21 -8.66 6.46
N LYS A 41 20.72 -9.80 5.97
CA LYS A 41 22.05 -9.91 5.33
C LYS A 41 21.97 -9.62 3.83
N ARG A 42 23.12 -9.40 3.21
CA ARG A 42 23.25 -8.95 1.81
C ARG A 42 22.99 -10.06 0.77
N HIS A 43 21.71 -10.39 0.52
CA HIS A 43 21.24 -11.29 -0.54
C HIS A 43 19.73 -11.17 -0.80
N CYS A 44 19.23 -11.67 -1.92
CA CYS A 44 17.79 -11.81 -2.17
C CYS A 44 17.17 -12.93 -1.31
N ALA A 45 15.96 -12.74 -0.79
CA ALA A 45 15.29 -13.66 0.13
C ALA A 45 15.20 -15.12 -0.36
N ILE A 46 15.09 -15.36 -1.67
CA ILE A 46 15.07 -16.70 -2.27
C ILE A 46 16.36 -17.51 -2.02
N LEU A 47 17.48 -16.82 -1.79
CA LEU A 47 18.78 -17.40 -1.44
C LEU A 47 19.05 -17.39 0.08
N CYS A 48 18.05 -17.02 0.90
CA CYS A 48 18.21 -16.96 2.34
C CYS A 48 18.28 -18.37 2.95
N PRO A 49 19.26 -18.64 3.83
CA PRO A 49 19.33 -19.90 4.57
C PRO A 49 18.14 -20.14 5.50
N GLU A 50 17.56 -19.05 6.00
CA GLU A 50 16.46 -19.05 6.97
C GLU A 50 15.09 -18.99 6.29
N LEU A 51 15.01 -19.19 4.97
CA LEU A 51 13.74 -19.15 4.25
C LEU A 51 12.76 -20.20 4.81
N PRO A 52 11.59 -19.78 5.32
CA PRO A 52 10.58 -20.71 5.81
C PRO A 52 10.16 -21.66 4.69
N ASN A 53 10.11 -22.95 4.99
CA ASN A 53 9.65 -23.99 4.07
C ASN A 53 8.13 -23.91 3.89
N THR A 54 7.60 -22.87 3.24
CA THR A 54 6.23 -22.89 2.72
C THR A 54 6.21 -23.72 1.45
N SER A 55 5.99 -25.02 1.61
CA SER A 55 5.55 -25.88 0.53
C SER A 55 4.15 -25.43 0.08
N LYS A 56 3.93 -25.46 -1.25
CA LYS A 56 2.76 -25.02 -2.01
C LYS A 56 2.79 -23.55 -2.44
N ASN A 57 3.41 -23.34 -3.60
CA ASN A 57 2.83 -22.51 -4.65
C ASN A 57 3.26 -23.12 -5.99
N VAL A 58 2.37 -23.95 -6.54
CA VAL A 58 2.38 -24.26 -7.97
C VAL A 58 2.04 -22.93 -8.66
N PHE A 59 3.01 -22.32 -9.32
CA PHE A 59 2.75 -21.19 -10.19
C PHE A 59 1.94 -21.70 -11.40
N PRO A 60 0.71 -21.22 -11.63
CA PRO A 60 0.14 -21.31 -12.97
C PRO A 60 1.02 -20.44 -13.87
N LYS A 61 1.51 -20.99 -14.98
CA LYS A 61 2.08 -20.18 -16.05
C LYS A 61 0.97 -19.23 -16.53
N GLN A 62 1.14 -17.94 -16.32
CA GLN A 62 0.35 -16.92 -17.03
C GLN A 62 1.29 -16.07 -17.85
N ASP A 63 1.14 -16.22 -19.16
CA ASP A 63 1.65 -15.31 -20.17
C ASP A 63 1.06 -13.91 -19.96
N LYS A 64 1.96 -12.93 -19.90
CA LYS A 64 1.83 -11.53 -20.37
C LYS A 64 0.48 -10.82 -20.10
N LYS A 65 0.44 -9.98 -19.07
CA LYS A 65 0.43 -8.49 -19.16
C LYS A 65 0.43 -7.95 -17.73
N GLU A 66 1.60 -7.53 -17.25
CA GLU A 66 1.76 -6.82 -15.98
C GLU A 66 1.13 -5.42 -16.09
N GLU A 67 0.11 -5.16 -15.28
CA GLU A 67 0.13 -3.99 -14.38
C GLU A 67 -0.86 -4.26 -13.24
N ASN A 68 -0.39 -4.99 -12.23
CA ASN A 68 -1.01 -5.07 -10.90
C ASN A 68 0.13 -5.30 -9.91
N THR A 69 0.98 -4.29 -9.74
CA THR A 69 1.89 -4.26 -8.61
C THR A 69 1.08 -3.89 -7.36
N SER A 70 0.48 -4.90 -6.71
CA SER A 70 0.26 -4.83 -5.28
C SER A 70 1.63 -4.91 -4.61
N THR A 71 2.39 -3.81 -4.67
CA THR A 71 3.63 -3.67 -3.93
C THR A 71 3.28 -3.60 -2.46
N PHE A 72 3.31 -4.75 -1.80
CA PHE A 72 3.31 -4.86 -0.35
C PHE A 72 4.61 -4.20 0.15
N PHE A 73 4.54 -2.90 0.48
CA PHE A 73 5.66 -2.16 1.05
C PHE A 73 5.91 -2.63 2.48
N MET A 74 6.58 -3.78 2.66
CA MET A 74 7.16 -4.14 3.95
C MET A 74 8.42 -3.32 4.16
N ILE A 75 8.27 -2.10 4.67
CA ILE A 75 9.41 -1.33 5.17
C ILE A 75 9.84 -2.00 6.48
N PRO A 76 11.11 -2.42 6.65
CA PRO A 76 11.58 -2.97 7.91
C PRO A 76 11.35 -1.93 9.02
N SER A 77 10.44 -2.21 9.95
CA SER A 77 10.28 -1.39 11.15
C SER A 77 11.46 -1.68 12.09
N SER A 78 12.04 -0.61 12.65
CA SER A 78 12.96 -0.74 13.78
C SER A 78 12.12 -0.73 15.07
N PRO A 79 12.62 -1.23 16.22
CA PRO A 79 11.92 -1.13 17.49
C PRO A 79 11.55 0.31 17.90
N LYS A 80 12.17 1.31 17.26
CA LYS A 80 11.96 2.75 17.50
C LYS A 80 11.22 3.46 16.37
N THR A 81 10.83 2.77 15.31
CA THR A 81 10.23 3.39 14.12
C THR A 81 9.05 2.58 13.63
N ILE A 82 7.87 3.18 13.73
CA ILE A 82 6.62 2.66 13.17
C ILE A 82 6.30 3.38 11.86
N TYR A 83 5.66 2.68 10.93
CA TYR A 83 5.15 3.25 9.69
C TYR A 83 3.63 3.16 9.70
N LEU A 84 2.96 4.27 9.41
CA LEU A 84 1.52 4.33 9.22
C LEU A 84 1.21 4.24 7.73
N LYS A 85 0.09 3.61 7.36
CA LYS A 85 -0.43 3.61 5.99
C LYS A 85 -1.10 4.94 5.65
N ILE A 86 -0.35 6.04 5.77
CA ILE A 86 -0.81 7.40 5.51
C ILE A 86 0.04 8.02 4.40
N LEU A 87 -0.62 8.60 3.40
CA LEU A 87 0.02 9.32 2.32
C LEU A 87 -0.32 10.81 2.40
N VAL A 88 0.65 11.67 2.08
CA VAL A 88 0.34 13.07 1.76
C VAL A 88 -0.05 13.13 0.29
N VAL A 89 -1.25 13.63 0.02
CA VAL A 89 -1.80 13.77 -1.34
C VAL A 89 -2.33 15.19 -1.55
N ARG A 90 -2.47 15.60 -2.80
CA ARG A 90 -3.11 16.86 -3.18
C ARG A 90 -4.50 16.58 -3.72
N LEU A 91 -5.53 17.06 -3.04
CA LEU A 91 -6.89 17.05 -3.57
C LEU A 91 -7.06 18.23 -4.52
N LYS A 92 -7.76 18.03 -5.65
CA LYS A 92 -8.07 19.07 -6.63
C LYS A 92 -9.54 19.06 -7.02
N ASN A 93 -10.12 20.25 -7.09
CA ASN A 93 -11.43 20.50 -7.67
C ASN A 93 -11.44 21.86 -8.39
N GLY A 94 -11.44 21.83 -9.72
CA GLY A 94 -11.28 23.04 -10.54
C GLY A 94 -10.02 23.82 -10.16
N GLY A 95 -10.17 25.11 -9.86
CA GLY A 95 -9.06 25.97 -9.41
C GLY A 95 -8.67 25.84 -7.93
N ARG A 96 -9.33 24.97 -7.14
CA ARG A 96 -9.02 24.77 -5.72
C ARG A 96 -8.21 23.51 -5.49
N SER A 97 -7.28 23.57 -4.54
CA SER A 97 -6.51 22.40 -4.13
C SER A 97 -6.06 22.47 -2.69
N GLN A 98 -5.97 21.32 -2.02
CA GLN A 98 -5.51 21.21 -0.64
C GLN A 98 -4.59 19.99 -0.48
N TYR A 99 -3.49 20.14 0.26
CA TYR A 99 -2.66 19.01 0.67
C TYR A 99 -3.23 18.41 1.95
N VAL A 100 -3.38 17.08 1.96
CA VAL A 100 -4.02 16.35 3.06
C VAL A 100 -3.29 15.05 3.35
N HIS A 101 -3.46 14.54 4.56
CA HIS A 101 -3.10 13.17 4.93
C HIS A 101 -4.27 12.25 4.57
N ALA A 102 -4.03 11.26 3.71
CA ALA A 102 -4.97 10.21 3.34
C ALA A 102 -4.56 8.90 4.01
N LEU A 103 -5.46 8.34 4.83
CA LEU A 103 -5.31 6.99 5.37
C LEU A 103 -5.68 5.96 4.30
N LEU A 104 -4.78 5.03 4.02
CA LEU A 104 -5.05 3.88 3.17
C LEU A 104 -5.57 2.73 4.03
N ASP A 105 -6.88 2.58 4.03
CA ASP A 105 -7.59 1.53 4.74
C ASP A 105 -8.17 0.52 3.75
N ASP A 106 -7.46 -0.61 3.59
CA ASP A 106 -7.84 -1.69 2.67
C ASP A 106 -9.09 -2.44 3.16
N ASP A 107 -9.43 -2.33 4.45
CA ASP A 107 -10.54 -3.03 5.09
C ASP A 107 -11.84 -2.21 5.06
N SER A 108 -11.79 -0.98 4.52
CA SER A 108 -12.94 -0.12 4.33
C SER A 108 -13.58 -0.30 2.93
N HIS A 109 -14.89 -0.55 2.88
CA HIS A 109 -15.64 -0.68 1.62
C HIS A 109 -15.91 0.64 0.88
N ARG A 110 -15.63 1.78 1.53
CA ARG A 110 -15.91 3.13 1.03
C ARG A 110 -14.77 4.07 1.41
N SER A 111 -14.55 5.08 0.57
CA SER A 111 -13.64 6.18 0.87
C SER A 111 -14.42 7.37 1.43
N TYR A 112 -13.80 8.09 2.36
CA TYR A 112 -14.45 9.20 3.07
C TYR A 112 -13.63 10.48 2.98
N ILE A 113 -14.32 11.61 3.08
CA ILE A 113 -13.73 12.95 3.19
C ILE A 113 -14.37 13.68 4.36
N GLU A 114 -13.60 14.48 5.09
CA GLU A 114 -14.19 15.33 6.12
C GLU A 114 -15.09 16.40 5.51
N LYS A 115 -16.24 16.65 6.13
CA LYS A 115 -17.23 17.65 5.68
C LYS A 115 -16.61 19.04 5.52
N ASP A 116 -15.71 19.42 6.41
CA ASP A 116 -15.04 20.71 6.37
C ASP A 116 -14.08 20.83 5.18
N LEU A 117 -13.34 19.76 4.89
CA LEU A 117 -12.45 19.67 3.74
C LEU A 117 -13.22 19.68 2.41
N ALA A 118 -14.36 18.96 2.35
CA ALA A 118 -15.26 19.04 1.21
C ALA A 118 -15.79 20.47 1.01
N ARG A 119 -16.19 21.16 2.10
CA ARG A 119 -16.64 22.56 2.06
C ARG A 119 -15.54 23.52 1.60
N GLU A 120 -14.28 23.24 1.89
CA GLU A 120 -13.15 24.06 1.40
C GLU A 120 -12.93 23.88 -0.11
N LEU A 121 -12.94 22.63 -0.59
CA LEU A 121 -12.77 22.32 -2.01
C LEU A 121 -14.00 22.71 -2.87
N ARG A 122 -15.18 22.79 -2.25
CA ARG A 122 -16.52 22.98 -2.86
C ARG A 122 -16.75 22.11 -4.13
N PRO A 123 -16.55 20.79 -4.07
CA PRO A 123 -17.01 19.91 -5.13
C PRO A 123 -18.54 19.95 -5.21
N LEU A 124 -19.07 19.79 -6.42
CA LEU A 124 -20.50 19.57 -6.59
C LEU A 124 -20.83 18.14 -6.13
N PRO A 125 -21.88 17.93 -5.32
CA PRO A 125 -22.31 16.59 -4.97
C PRO A 125 -22.64 15.79 -6.24
N SER A 126 -22.08 14.59 -6.36
CA SER A 126 -22.40 13.64 -7.42
C SER A 126 -23.58 12.73 -7.05
N GLY A 127 -23.99 12.74 -5.79
CA GLY A 127 -25.17 12.02 -5.31
C GLY A 127 -25.30 12.05 -3.79
N LYS A 128 -26.23 11.25 -3.28
CA LYS A 128 -26.45 11.00 -1.86
C LYS A 128 -26.55 9.49 -1.61
N GLU A 129 -26.11 9.04 -0.46
CA GLU A 129 -26.33 7.67 0.03
C GLU A 129 -26.87 7.72 1.45
N THR A 130 -27.84 6.87 1.76
CA THR A 130 -28.29 6.62 3.13
C THR A 130 -27.66 5.31 3.59
N LEU A 131 -26.79 5.37 4.61
CA LEU A 131 -25.96 4.25 5.03
C LEU A 131 -25.83 4.22 6.56
N SER A 132 -25.80 3.02 7.14
CA SER A 132 -25.35 2.77 8.51
C SER A 132 -23.90 2.26 8.49
N GLN A 133 -23.01 2.85 9.29
CA GLN A 133 -21.61 2.43 9.36
C GLN A 133 -21.41 1.40 10.48
N GLY A 134 -20.98 0.19 10.11
CA GLY A 134 -20.61 -0.87 11.06
C GLY A 134 -19.10 -0.89 11.32
N LEU A 135 -18.72 -1.08 12.58
CA LEU A 135 -17.35 -1.30 13.02
C LEU A 135 -17.17 -2.74 13.50
N PHE A 136 -15.93 -3.21 13.51
CA PHE A 136 -15.60 -4.48 14.13
C PHE A 136 -16.02 -4.49 15.61
N GLY A 137 -16.52 -5.63 16.08
CA GLY A 137 -17.10 -5.75 17.42
C GLY A 137 -18.60 -5.44 17.51
N GLY A 138 -19.29 -5.30 16.37
CA GLY A 138 -20.76 -5.18 16.32
C GLY A 138 -21.30 -3.78 16.65
N ILE A 139 -20.43 -2.78 16.72
CA ILE A 139 -20.85 -1.39 16.88
C ILE A 139 -21.38 -0.89 15.55
N GLN A 140 -22.60 -0.38 15.52
CA GLN A 140 -23.22 0.17 14.31
C GLN A 140 -23.73 1.58 14.59
N ALA A 141 -23.34 2.52 13.75
CA ALA A 141 -23.88 3.87 13.76
C ALA A 141 -25.31 3.86 13.19
N PRO A 142 -26.20 4.78 13.65
CA PRO A 142 -27.48 5.01 13.00
C PRO A 142 -27.31 5.32 11.51
N GLU A 143 -28.34 5.03 10.74
CA GLU A 143 -28.37 5.38 9.33
C GLU A 143 -28.29 6.90 9.17
N ALA A 144 -27.44 7.35 8.24
CA ALA A 144 -27.25 8.76 7.94
C ALA A 144 -27.22 8.98 6.44
N GLU A 145 -27.80 10.10 5.99
CA GLU A 145 -27.64 10.58 4.62
C GLU A 145 -26.28 11.29 4.49
N LEU A 146 -25.42 10.75 3.61
CA LEU A 146 -24.09 11.26 3.30
C LEU A 146 -24.06 11.74 1.85
N TYR A 147 -23.40 12.87 1.61
CA TYR A 147 -23.19 13.34 0.25
C TYR A 147 -21.99 12.63 -0.38
N ARG A 148 -22.17 12.21 -1.62
CA ARG A 148 -21.10 11.67 -2.47
C ARG A 148 -20.49 12.77 -3.31
N TYR A 149 -19.17 12.76 -3.43
CA TYR A 149 -18.41 13.65 -4.31
C TYR A 149 -17.44 12.84 -5.16
N THR A 150 -17.13 13.36 -6.33
CA THR A 150 -16.01 12.88 -7.15
C THR A 150 -14.88 13.90 -7.07
N ILE A 151 -13.72 13.50 -6.57
CA ILE A 151 -12.58 14.39 -6.32
C ILE A 151 -11.33 13.83 -7.01
N ASN A 152 -10.50 14.72 -7.58
CA ASN A 152 -9.19 14.33 -8.09
C ASN A 152 -8.18 14.26 -6.95
N ILE A 153 -7.53 13.12 -6.80
CA ILE A 153 -6.38 12.91 -5.92
C ILE A 153 -5.13 12.91 -6.79
N GLU A 154 -4.20 13.79 -6.48
CA GLU A 154 -2.93 13.94 -7.18
C GLU A 154 -1.76 13.63 -6.25
N ARG A 155 -0.75 12.94 -6.77
CA ARG A 155 0.53 12.75 -6.08
C ARG A 155 1.23 14.10 -5.94
N ILE A 156 2.00 14.30 -4.87
CA ILE A 156 2.64 15.59 -4.57
C ILE A 156 3.51 16.12 -5.72
N ASP A 157 4.14 15.23 -6.48
CA ASP A 157 4.99 15.59 -7.64
C ASP A 157 4.21 15.77 -8.96
N GLY A 158 2.89 15.66 -8.93
CA GLY A 158 2.01 15.82 -10.09
C GLY A 158 2.07 14.70 -11.13
N LYS A 159 2.88 13.66 -10.94
CA LYS A 159 3.10 12.61 -11.96
C LYS A 159 1.98 11.57 -12.02
N PHE A 160 1.12 11.54 -11.02
CA PHE A 160 -0.03 10.64 -10.95
C PHE A 160 -1.24 11.39 -10.44
N SER A 161 -2.39 11.15 -11.06
CA SER A 161 -3.69 11.67 -10.64
C SER A 161 -4.77 10.65 -10.95
N CYS A 162 -5.74 10.50 -10.05
CA CYS A 162 -6.94 9.70 -10.28
C CYS A 162 -8.17 10.37 -9.68
N GLN A 163 -9.36 10.01 -10.17
CA GLN A 163 -10.63 10.39 -9.55
C GLN A 163 -11.05 9.32 -8.55
N VAL A 164 -11.55 9.75 -7.40
CA VAL A 164 -12.10 8.88 -6.38
C VAL A 164 -13.47 9.39 -5.97
N SER A 165 -14.42 8.46 -5.80
CA SER A 165 -15.73 8.72 -5.20
C SER A 165 -15.58 8.65 -3.68
N VAL A 166 -15.89 9.74 -2.98
CA VAL A 166 -15.83 9.85 -1.52
C VAL A 166 -17.18 10.23 -0.93
N LEU A 167 -17.46 9.75 0.28
CA LEU A 167 -18.61 10.16 1.08
C LEU A 167 -18.18 11.16 2.14
N ASP A 168 -18.98 12.20 2.39
CA ASP A 168 -18.67 13.12 3.48
C ASP A 168 -19.00 12.56 4.86
N GLN A 169 -18.13 12.86 5.83
CA GLN A 169 -18.34 12.50 7.23
C GLN A 169 -17.85 13.65 8.12
N PRO A 170 -18.47 13.91 9.30
CA PRO A 170 -18.00 14.98 10.17
C PRO A 170 -16.53 14.84 10.58
N THR A 171 -16.11 13.62 10.90
CA THR A 171 -14.74 13.28 11.28
C THR A 171 -14.50 11.83 10.88
N ILE A 172 -13.31 11.54 10.35
CA ILE A 172 -12.92 10.18 9.95
C ILE A 172 -12.38 9.39 11.14
N LEU A 173 -11.65 10.04 12.04
CA LEU A 173 -11.09 9.43 13.26
C LEU A 173 -11.80 9.97 14.51
N HIS A 174 -12.67 9.17 15.11
CA HIS A 174 -13.27 9.54 16.39
C HIS A 174 -12.24 9.43 17.51
N ASN A 175 -12.09 10.49 18.33
CA ASN A 175 -11.44 10.36 19.63
C ASN A 175 -12.27 9.43 20.51
N THR A 176 -11.81 8.21 20.72
CA THR A 176 -12.35 7.32 21.75
C THR A 176 -11.83 7.77 23.11
N SER A 177 -12.26 8.92 23.59
CA SER A 177 -12.17 9.25 25.02
C SER A 177 -13.26 8.47 25.77
N LYS A 178 -13.11 7.15 25.82
CA LYS A 178 -13.70 6.31 26.86
C LYS A 178 -12.59 5.36 27.32
N SER A 179 -12.03 5.74 28.46
CA SER A 179 -11.20 4.94 29.36
C SER A 179 -11.49 3.44 29.26
N LEU A 180 -10.47 2.69 28.85
CA LEU A 180 -10.26 1.31 29.32
C LEU A 180 -9.63 1.37 30.71
#